data_AF-U2R5P1-F1
#
_entry.id   AF-U2R5P1-F1
#
_cell.length_a   1.000
_cell.length_b   1.000
_cell.length_c   1.000
_cell.angle_alpha   90.00
_cell.angle_beta   90.00
_cell.angle_gamma   90.00
#
_symmetry.space_group_name_H-M   'P 1'
#
loop_
_entity.id
_entity.type
_entity.pdbx_description
1 polymer ?
#
loop_
_entity_poly.entity_id
_entity_poly.type
_entity_poly.pdbx_seq_one_letter_code
_entity_poly.pdbx_strand_id
1 'polypeptide(L)'
;MSATWWYTFGTVVFFVVMLVLFWEAALVGAGFDAGSVLAAGLAGVVWIAATVPMLLDYRRRDEDAVPVRRRRAFVPLLVALACSLVLGYATGIWVIAAVPLVEAIVLLNWGPGIRLRVVLVVTVLLAALWAIDARFGIPADGGSTWFLLGFYAASLPAVTILSLWWWDVVLTLDRARAAEARLAATQERLRVATDVHDLQGHHLQVIALQLELAERLMTSDPEASLAQVRAARSSVDEARQGTRDLALRFRSVPLRDELANAVDLLRAAGVAAEATVDR
;
A
#
# COMPACT_ATOMS: atom_id res chain seq x y z
N MET A 1 -3.38 2.34 -5.84
CA MET A 1 -3.03 1.04 -5.23
C MET A 1 -3.27 -0.17 -6.12
N SER A 2 -4.42 -0.31 -6.81
CA SER A 2 -4.68 -1.49 -7.67
C SER A 2 -3.68 -1.65 -8.81
N ALA A 3 -3.27 -0.56 -9.46
CA ALA A 3 -2.30 -0.60 -10.57
C ALA A 3 -0.93 -1.17 -10.15
N THR A 4 -0.37 -0.73 -9.02
CA THR A 4 0.93 -1.22 -8.51
C THR A 4 0.88 -2.70 -8.12
N TRP A 5 -0.24 -3.16 -7.57
CA TRP A 5 -0.45 -4.58 -7.31
C TRP A 5 -0.46 -5.38 -8.61
N TRP A 6 -1.22 -4.94 -9.62
CA TRP A 6 -1.29 -5.63 -10.90
C TRP A 6 0.05 -5.66 -11.64
N TYR A 7 0.89 -4.63 -11.46
CA TYR A 7 2.27 -4.65 -11.91
C TYR A 7 3.08 -5.74 -11.20
N THR A 8 3.05 -5.79 -9.87
CA THR A 8 3.77 -6.80 -9.06
C THR A 8 3.33 -8.22 -9.43
N PHE A 9 2.02 -8.45 -9.48
CA PHE A 9 1.42 -9.71 -9.92
C PHE A 9 1.85 -10.07 -11.34
N GLY A 10 1.75 -9.10 -12.26
CA GLY A 10 2.13 -9.27 -13.66
C GLY A 10 3.60 -9.64 -13.82
N THR A 11 4.51 -8.99 -13.09
CA THR A 11 5.95 -9.27 -13.14
C THR A 11 6.25 -10.70 -12.72
N VAL A 12 5.70 -11.17 -11.59
CA VAL A 12 5.96 -12.55 -11.10
C VAL A 12 5.37 -13.57 -12.08
N VAL A 13 4.11 -13.41 -12.48
CA VAL A 13 3.46 -14.35 -13.42
C VAL A 13 4.17 -14.36 -14.78
N PHE A 14 4.54 -13.19 -15.30
CA PHE A 14 5.28 -13.07 -16.55
C PHE A 14 6.64 -13.79 -16.48
N PHE A 15 7.36 -13.64 -15.37
CA PHE A 15 8.65 -14.31 -15.16
C PHE A 15 8.50 -15.84 -15.11
N VAL A 16 7.52 -16.34 -14.37
CA VAL A 16 7.19 -17.79 -14.32
C VAL A 16 6.81 -18.32 -15.70
N VAL A 17 5.94 -17.61 -16.44
CA VAL A 17 5.54 -17.99 -17.80
C VAL A 17 6.74 -18.02 -18.73
N MET A 18 7.58 -16.98 -18.70
CA MET A 18 8.79 -16.91 -19.53
C MET A 18 9.76 -18.05 -19.20
N LEU A 19 9.92 -18.40 -17.92
CA LEU A 19 10.76 -19.52 -17.49
C LEU A 19 10.24 -20.85 -18.05
N VAL A 20 8.93 -21.12 -17.95
CA VAL A 20 8.33 -22.35 -18.49
C VAL A 20 8.51 -22.42 -20.01
N LEU A 21 8.24 -21.33 -20.74
CA LEU A 21 8.43 -21.28 -22.19
C LEU A 21 9.89 -21.50 -22.59
N PHE A 22 10.82 -20.95 -21.81
CA PHE A 22 12.24 -21.14 -22.03
C PHE A 22 12.67 -22.59 -21.80
N TRP A 23 12.16 -23.25 -20.76
CA TRP A 23 12.40 -24.66 -20.52
C TRP A 23 11.86 -25.55 -21.62
N GLU A 24 10.64 -25.31 -22.07
CA GLU A 24 10.05 -26.04 -23.20
C GLU A 24 10.94 -25.95 -24.44
N ALA A 25 11.38 -24.74 -24.80
CA ALA A 25 12.29 -24.54 -25.93
C ALA A 25 13.64 -25.26 -25.73
N ALA A 26 14.19 -25.25 -24.50
CA ALA A 26 15.43 -25.94 -24.18
C ALA A 26 15.31 -27.46 -24.27
N LEU A 27 14.21 -28.04 -23.77
CA LEU A 27 13.95 -29.49 -23.82
C LEU A 27 13.78 -29.98 -25.27
N VAL A 28 13.04 -29.24 -26.09
CA VAL A 28 12.90 -29.53 -27.52
C VAL A 28 14.25 -29.43 -28.24
N GLY A 29 15.01 -28.36 -27.97
CA GLY A 29 16.33 -28.16 -28.57
C GLY A 29 17.37 -29.22 -28.18
N ALA A 30 17.24 -29.80 -26.97
CA ALA A 30 18.08 -30.88 -26.48
C ALA A 30 17.64 -32.28 -26.94
N GLY A 31 16.54 -32.39 -27.70
CA GLY A 31 16.10 -33.66 -28.29
C GLY A 31 15.41 -34.62 -27.31
N PHE A 32 14.79 -34.10 -26.24
CA PHE A 32 13.95 -34.91 -25.35
C PHE A 32 12.76 -35.52 -26.11
N ASP A 33 12.28 -36.67 -25.65
CA ASP A 33 11.12 -37.32 -26.25
C ASP A 33 9.85 -36.46 -26.10
N ALA A 34 8.92 -36.62 -27.04
CA ALA A 34 7.69 -35.82 -27.06
C ALA A 34 6.82 -36.00 -25.80
N GLY A 35 6.87 -37.17 -25.14
CA GLY A 35 6.13 -37.43 -23.91
C GLY A 35 6.66 -36.58 -22.76
N SER A 36 7.98 -36.53 -22.60
CA SER A 36 8.65 -35.72 -21.57
C SER A 36 8.44 -34.22 -21.76
N VAL A 37 8.50 -33.73 -23.01
CA VAL A 37 8.19 -32.32 -23.34
C VAL A 37 6.73 -31.98 -23.03
N LEU A 38 5.78 -32.81 -23.46
CA LEU A 38 4.36 -32.59 -23.17
C LEU A 38 4.05 -32.64 -21.66
N ALA A 39 4.69 -33.56 -20.93
CA ALA A 39 4.54 -33.65 -19.48
C ALA A 39 5.08 -32.39 -18.79
N ALA A 40 6.24 -31.88 -19.22
CA ALA A 40 6.82 -30.65 -18.69
C ALA A 40 5.91 -29.43 -18.96
N GLY A 41 5.35 -29.33 -20.16
CA GLY A 41 4.49 -28.20 -20.53
C GLY A 41 3.20 -28.18 -19.72
N LEU A 42 2.56 -29.35 -19.57
CA LEU A 42 1.37 -29.50 -18.73
C LEU A 42 1.66 -29.19 -17.26
N ALA A 43 2.77 -29.71 -16.72
CA ALA A 43 3.18 -29.42 -15.34
C ALA A 43 3.48 -27.92 -15.14
N GLY A 44 4.09 -27.26 -16.13
CA GLY A 44 4.35 -25.81 -16.14
C GLY A 44 3.06 -24.98 -16.13
N VAL A 45 2.07 -25.34 -16.95
CA VAL A 45 0.75 -24.67 -16.96
C VAL A 45 0.04 -24.83 -15.62
N VAL A 46 0.03 -26.05 -15.07
CA VAL A 46 -0.56 -26.33 -13.75
C VAL A 46 0.16 -25.56 -12.65
N TRP A 47 1.49 -25.45 -12.72
CA TRP A 47 2.28 -24.67 -11.78
C TRP A 47 1.95 -23.17 -11.86
N ILE A 48 1.89 -22.58 -13.06
CA ILE A 48 1.47 -21.18 -13.24
C ILE A 48 0.09 -20.94 -12.63
N ALA A 49 -0.87 -21.84 -12.89
CA ALA A 49 -2.22 -21.75 -12.32
C ALA A 49 -2.22 -21.84 -10.79
N ALA A 50 -1.33 -22.64 -10.19
CA ALA A 50 -1.18 -22.77 -8.74
C ALA A 50 -0.50 -21.55 -8.09
N THR A 51 0.34 -20.81 -8.83
CA THR A 51 1.00 -19.58 -8.35
C THR A 51 0.01 -18.42 -8.17
N VAL A 52 -1.00 -18.32 -9.03
CA VAL A 52 -2.03 -17.25 -8.98
C VAL A 52 -2.73 -17.14 -7.61
N PRO A 53 -3.33 -18.20 -7.03
CA PRO A 53 -3.99 -18.09 -5.73
C PRO A 53 -3.02 -17.74 -4.60
N MET A 54 -1.75 -18.15 -4.67
CA MET A 54 -0.74 -17.78 -3.66
C MET A 54 -0.45 -16.27 -3.68
N LEU A 55 -0.33 -15.67 -4.87
CA LEU A 55 -0.17 -14.22 -5.00
C LEU A 55 -1.41 -13.46 -4.51
N LEU A 56 -2.61 -13.95 -4.82
CA LEU A 56 -3.86 -13.35 -4.35
C LEU A 56 -4.00 -13.42 -2.83
N ASP A 57 -3.60 -14.54 -2.22
CA ASP A 57 -3.55 -14.69 -0.76
C ASP A 57 -2.48 -13.77 -0.14
N TYR A 58 -1.35 -13.56 -0.80
CA TYR A 58 -0.33 -12.60 -0.35
C TYR A 58 -0.89 -11.18 -0.27
N ARG A 59 -1.72 -10.76 -1.22
CA ARG A 59 -2.40 -9.45 -1.19
C ARG A 59 -3.31 -9.29 0.04
N ARG A 60 -4.00 -10.37 0.44
CA ARG A 60 -4.97 -10.38 1.55
C ARG A 60 -4.34 -10.70 2.90
N ARG A 61 -3.01 -10.70 2.99
CA ARG A 61 -2.29 -11.20 4.17
C ARG A 61 -2.64 -10.47 5.49
N ASP A 62 -3.06 -9.21 5.41
CA ASP A 62 -3.40 -8.36 6.55
C ASP A 62 -4.88 -8.47 6.96
N GLU A 63 -5.72 -9.12 6.13
CA GLU A 63 -7.16 -9.28 6.38
C GLU A 63 -7.49 -10.61 7.06
N ASP A 64 -6.72 -11.67 6.79
CA ASP A 64 -7.04 -13.04 7.18
C ASP A 64 -6.28 -13.52 8.43
N ALA A 65 -6.98 -14.27 9.29
CA ALA A 65 -6.38 -14.98 10.42
C ALA A 65 -5.38 -16.06 9.96
N VAL A 66 -4.28 -16.23 10.70
CA VAL A 66 -3.18 -17.17 10.40
C VAL A 66 -3.62 -18.60 10.03
N PRO A 67 -4.56 -19.27 10.74
CA PRO A 67 -4.95 -20.64 10.39
C PRO A 67 -5.68 -20.76 9.05
N VAL A 68 -6.48 -19.75 8.67
CA VAL A 68 -7.19 -19.72 7.38
C VAL A 68 -6.20 -19.61 6.22
N ARG A 69 -5.19 -18.75 6.38
CA ARG A 69 -4.10 -18.58 5.42
C ARG A 69 -3.30 -19.87 5.21
N ARG A 70 -2.95 -20.57 6.29
CA ARG A 70 -2.17 -21.83 6.21
C ARG A 70 -2.94 -22.94 5.48
N ARG A 71 -4.27 -23.00 5.66
CA ARG A 71 -5.13 -23.97 4.97
C ARG A 71 -5.22 -23.69 3.47
N ARG A 72 -5.35 -22.42 3.06
CA ARG A 72 -5.40 -22.05 1.64
C ARG A 72 -4.08 -22.27 0.91
N ALA A 73 -2.94 -22.06 1.59
CA ALA A 73 -1.62 -22.31 1.03
C ALA A 73 -1.29 -23.81 0.85
N PHE A 74 -2.03 -24.72 1.48
CA PHE A 74 -1.75 -26.16 1.44
C PHE A 74 -1.99 -26.77 0.05
N VAL A 75 -3.11 -26.42 -0.59
CA VAL A 75 -3.45 -26.93 -1.93
C VAL A 75 -2.40 -26.54 -2.98
N PRO A 76 -2.03 -25.25 -3.17
CA PRO A 76 -1.03 -24.89 -4.17
C PRO A 76 0.37 -25.44 -3.83
N LEU A 77 0.71 -25.61 -2.54
CA LEU A 77 1.94 -26.28 -2.14
C LEU A 77 1.97 -27.75 -2.59
N LEU A 78 0.86 -28.49 -2.42
CA LEU A 78 0.75 -29.87 -2.90
C LEU A 78 0.82 -29.95 -4.42
N VAL A 79 0.18 -29.01 -5.12
CA VAL A 79 0.26 -28.93 -6.59
C VAL A 79 1.68 -28.64 -7.04
N ALA A 80 2.39 -27.70 -6.39
CA ALA A 80 3.79 -27.41 -6.68
C ALA A 80 4.68 -28.64 -6.45
N LEU A 81 4.47 -29.38 -5.36
CA LEU A 81 5.18 -30.63 -5.09
C LEU A 81 4.90 -31.68 -6.18
N ALA A 82 3.65 -31.84 -6.61
CA ALA A 82 3.29 -32.77 -7.69
C ALA A 82 3.95 -32.37 -9.02
N CYS A 83 3.91 -31.09 -9.39
CA CYS A 83 4.61 -30.56 -10.56
C CYS A 83 6.12 -30.81 -10.49
N SER A 84 6.73 -30.57 -9.32
CA SER A 84 8.15 -30.85 -9.07
C SER A 84 8.52 -32.31 -9.32
N LEU A 85 7.70 -33.26 -8.86
CA LEU A 85 7.93 -34.69 -9.08
C LEU A 85 7.77 -35.09 -10.54
N VAL A 86 6.73 -34.58 -11.22
CA VAL A 86 6.50 -34.84 -12.65
C VAL A 86 7.65 -34.31 -13.49
N LEU A 87 8.06 -33.07 -13.25
CA LEU A 87 9.16 -32.42 -13.97
C LEU A 87 10.50 -33.15 -13.73
N GLY A 88 10.79 -33.54 -12.49
CA GLY A 88 12.00 -34.30 -12.19
C GLY A 88 12.02 -35.68 -12.86
N TYR A 89 10.88 -36.38 -12.88
CA TYR A 89 10.78 -37.68 -13.54
C TYR A 89 10.88 -37.57 -15.07
N ALA A 90 10.19 -36.60 -15.67
CA ALA A 90 10.15 -36.42 -17.13
C ALA A 90 11.48 -35.89 -17.69
N THR A 91 12.13 -34.96 -17.00
CA THR A 91 13.33 -34.29 -17.53
C THR A 91 14.64 -34.86 -16.98
N GLY A 92 14.62 -35.47 -15.79
CA GLY A 92 15.83 -35.88 -15.08
C GLY A 92 16.69 -34.71 -14.57
N ILE A 93 16.21 -33.46 -14.68
CA ILE A 93 16.96 -32.25 -14.34
C ILE A 93 16.48 -31.73 -12.98
N TRP A 94 17.41 -31.62 -12.04
CA TRP A 94 17.10 -31.27 -10.66
C TRP A 94 16.62 -29.83 -10.50
N VAL A 95 17.18 -28.88 -11.26
CA VAL A 95 16.76 -27.47 -11.21
C VAL A 95 15.31 -27.31 -11.67
N ILE A 96 14.93 -27.92 -12.79
CA ILE A 96 13.56 -27.86 -13.32
C ILE A 96 12.59 -28.49 -12.31
N ALA A 97 12.98 -29.59 -11.68
CA ALA A 97 12.20 -30.24 -10.63
C ALA A 97 12.02 -29.35 -9.39
N ALA A 98 13.06 -28.66 -8.93
CA ALA A 98 13.04 -27.95 -7.65
C ALA A 98 12.31 -26.60 -7.69
N VAL A 99 12.33 -25.91 -8.82
CA VAL A 99 11.83 -24.53 -8.93
C VAL A 99 10.35 -24.36 -8.57
N PRO A 100 9.39 -25.20 -9.00
CA PRO A 100 7.99 -25.04 -8.60
C PRO A 100 7.79 -25.03 -7.09
N LEU A 101 8.44 -25.97 -6.40
CA LEU A 101 8.40 -26.06 -4.94
C LEU A 101 9.11 -24.87 -4.27
N VAL A 102 10.27 -24.44 -4.80
CA VAL A 102 10.98 -23.27 -4.29
C VAL A 102 10.10 -22.01 -4.41
N GLU A 103 9.47 -21.79 -5.55
CA GLU A 103 8.59 -20.62 -5.75
C GLU A 103 7.39 -20.65 -4.79
N ALA A 104 6.76 -21.81 -4.63
CA ALA A 104 5.68 -21.97 -3.67
C ALA A 104 6.15 -21.64 -2.24
N ILE A 105 7.36 -22.06 -1.84
CA ILE A 105 7.96 -21.73 -0.54
C ILE A 105 8.24 -20.23 -0.41
N VAL A 106 8.77 -19.58 -1.44
CA VAL A 106 9.09 -18.15 -1.44
C VAL A 106 7.83 -17.29 -1.31
N LEU A 107 6.73 -17.69 -1.95
CA LEU A 107 5.44 -17.02 -1.92
C LEU A 107 4.70 -17.15 -0.57
N LEU A 108 5.14 -18.05 0.31
CA LEU A 108 4.57 -18.13 1.65
C LEU A 108 4.85 -16.83 2.43
N ASN A 109 3.88 -16.45 3.28
CA ASN A 109 4.01 -15.25 4.09
C ASN A 109 4.94 -15.49 5.29
N TRP A 110 6.25 -15.35 5.05
CA TRP A 110 7.29 -15.39 6.07
C TRP A 110 7.42 -14.05 6.80
N GLY A 111 7.70 -14.10 8.11
CA GLY A 111 8.06 -12.90 8.87
C GLY A 111 9.32 -12.21 8.30
N PRO A 112 9.48 -10.88 8.48
CA PRO A 112 10.49 -10.07 7.78
C PRO A 112 11.94 -10.56 7.93
N GLY A 113 12.32 -11.13 9.08
CA GLY A 113 13.66 -11.69 9.30
C GLY A 113 13.86 -13.13 8.80
N ILE A 114 12.78 -13.91 8.69
CA ILE A 114 12.84 -15.31 8.24
C ILE A 114 12.83 -15.36 6.71
N ARG A 115 12.08 -14.45 6.07
CA ARG A 115 11.92 -14.37 4.62
C ARG A 115 13.24 -14.30 3.88
N LEU A 116 14.15 -13.39 4.28
CA LEU A 116 15.47 -13.26 3.65
C LEU A 116 16.31 -14.53 3.81
N ARG A 117 16.26 -15.17 4.98
CA ARG A 117 17.01 -16.42 5.25
C ARG A 117 16.48 -17.56 4.38
N VAL A 118 15.16 -17.69 4.26
CA VAL A 118 14.54 -18.70 3.40
C VAL A 118 14.94 -18.49 1.95
N VAL A 119 14.81 -17.26 1.43
CA VAL A 119 15.21 -16.93 0.05
C VAL A 119 16.68 -17.24 -0.19
N LEU A 120 17.57 -16.83 0.70
CA LEU A 120 19.00 -17.12 0.57
C LEU A 120 19.27 -18.63 0.54
N VAL A 121 18.66 -19.39 1.46
CA VAL A 121 18.81 -20.84 1.52
C VAL A 121 18.30 -21.51 0.24
N VAL A 122 17.10 -21.18 -0.23
CA VAL A 122 16.54 -21.81 -1.44
C VAL A 122 17.30 -21.40 -2.70
N THR A 123 17.79 -20.17 -2.79
CA THR A 123 18.65 -19.75 -3.92
C THR A 123 19.99 -20.49 -3.92
N VAL A 124 20.61 -20.68 -2.75
CA VAL A 124 21.85 -21.48 -2.63
C VAL A 124 21.59 -22.94 -2.99
N LEU A 125 20.46 -23.51 -2.56
CA LEU A 125 20.07 -24.87 -2.94
C LEU A 125 19.85 -24.99 -4.45
N LEU A 126 19.16 -24.05 -5.09
CA LEU A 126 19.00 -24.03 -6.55
C LEU A 126 20.35 -23.91 -7.26
N ALA A 127 21.27 -23.07 -6.78
CA ALA A 127 22.60 -22.96 -7.35
C ALA A 127 23.41 -24.26 -7.20
N ALA A 128 23.26 -24.97 -6.09
CA ALA A 128 23.89 -26.28 -5.89
C ALA A 128 23.31 -27.35 -6.83
N LEU A 129 21.98 -27.40 -7.01
CA LEU A 129 21.34 -28.30 -7.96
C LEU A 129 21.77 -27.97 -9.40
N TRP A 130 21.88 -26.68 -9.73
CA TRP A 130 22.38 -26.26 -11.03
C TRP A 130 23.83 -26.72 -11.29
N ALA A 131 24.70 -26.64 -10.29
CA ALA A 131 26.07 -27.16 -10.40
C ALA A 131 26.11 -28.69 -10.59
N ILE A 132 25.16 -29.42 -9.98
CA ILE A 132 25.01 -30.88 -10.17
C ILE A 132 24.55 -31.17 -11.60
N ASP A 133 23.49 -30.51 -12.07
CA ASP A 133 22.97 -30.68 -13.43
C ASP A 133 24.03 -30.35 -14.49
N ALA A 134 24.82 -29.29 -14.27
CA ALA A 134 25.92 -28.88 -15.15
C ALA A 134 27.03 -29.95 -15.26
N ARG A 135 27.18 -30.79 -14.24
CA ARG A 135 28.22 -31.83 -14.19
C ARG A 135 27.74 -33.20 -14.67
N PHE A 136 26.46 -33.51 -14.50
CA PHE A 136 25.93 -34.87 -14.69
C PHE A 136 24.70 -34.98 -15.60
N GLY A 137 23.97 -33.89 -15.84
CA GLY A 137 22.67 -33.91 -16.51
C GLY A 137 22.62 -33.23 -17.87
N ILE A 138 23.61 -32.39 -18.22
CA ILE A 138 23.55 -31.50 -19.39
C ILE A 138 24.36 -32.06 -20.58
N PRO A 139 23.76 -32.18 -21.79
CA PRO A 139 24.47 -32.50 -23.03
C PRO A 139 25.59 -31.48 -23.35
N ALA A 140 26.76 -31.99 -23.80
CA ALA A 140 28.00 -31.22 -23.96
C ALA A 140 27.96 -30.10 -25.03
N ASP A 141 26.95 -30.11 -25.89
CA ASP A 141 26.74 -29.21 -27.03
C ASP A 141 25.84 -27.99 -26.72
N GLY A 142 25.14 -27.95 -25.58
CA GLY A 142 24.15 -26.93 -25.25
C GLY A 142 24.56 -25.87 -24.21
N GLY A 143 25.85 -25.72 -23.90
CA GLY A 143 26.33 -25.03 -22.68
C GLY A 143 25.74 -23.64 -22.38
N SER A 144 25.50 -22.80 -23.41
CA SER A 144 24.92 -21.45 -23.22
C SER A 144 23.43 -21.47 -22.87
N THR A 145 22.63 -22.31 -23.52
CA THR A 145 21.19 -22.48 -23.24
C THR A 145 20.97 -22.99 -21.83
N TRP A 146 21.76 -23.98 -21.41
CA TRP A 146 21.70 -24.57 -20.07
C TRP A 146 22.21 -23.63 -18.98
N PHE A 147 23.20 -22.78 -19.28
CA PHE A 147 23.61 -21.72 -18.38
C PHE A 147 22.48 -20.70 -18.17
N LEU A 148 21.85 -20.24 -19.24
CA LEU A 148 20.70 -19.32 -19.17
C LEU A 148 19.54 -19.92 -18.38
N LEU A 149 19.30 -21.24 -18.51
CA LEU A 149 18.29 -21.96 -17.74
C LEU A 149 18.53 -21.86 -16.24
N GLY A 150 19.74 -22.21 -15.80
CA GLY A 150 20.12 -22.15 -14.38
C GLY A 150 20.11 -20.72 -13.85
N PHE A 151 20.56 -19.75 -14.64
CA PHE A 151 20.50 -18.33 -14.29
C PHE A 151 19.07 -17.83 -14.09
N TYR A 152 18.14 -18.18 -15.00
CA TYR A 152 16.74 -17.76 -14.89
C TYR A 152 16.05 -18.44 -13.70
N ALA A 153 16.35 -19.72 -13.46
CA ALA A 153 15.86 -20.45 -12.29
C ALA A 153 16.39 -19.88 -10.97
N ALA A 154 17.69 -19.55 -10.88
CA ALA A 154 18.31 -19.02 -9.68
C ALA A 154 17.91 -17.56 -9.37
N SER A 155 17.56 -16.78 -10.40
CA SER A 155 17.09 -15.40 -10.24
C SER A 155 15.62 -15.30 -9.86
N LEU A 156 14.81 -16.35 -10.12
CA LEU A 156 13.37 -16.37 -9.81
C LEU A 156 13.05 -16.01 -8.34
N PRO A 157 13.64 -16.63 -7.30
CA PRO A 157 13.36 -16.25 -5.91
C PRO A 157 13.67 -14.78 -5.62
N ALA A 158 14.74 -14.24 -6.23
CA ALA A 158 15.18 -12.86 -6.04
C ALA A 158 14.21 -11.87 -6.72
N VAL A 159 13.75 -12.18 -7.93
CA VAL A 159 12.74 -11.37 -8.64
C VAL A 159 11.44 -11.36 -7.86
N THR A 160 10.92 -12.53 -7.48
CA THR A 160 9.68 -12.65 -6.71
C THR A 160 9.77 -11.87 -5.40
N ILE A 161 10.85 -12.05 -4.62
CA ILE A 161 10.95 -11.35 -3.33
C ILE A 161 11.09 -9.83 -3.49
N LEU A 162 11.85 -9.37 -4.49
CA LEU A 162 12.04 -7.95 -4.73
C LEU A 162 10.72 -7.29 -5.14
N SER A 163 9.94 -7.96 -6.00
CA SER A 163 8.60 -7.51 -6.39
C SER A 163 7.65 -7.44 -5.19
N LEU A 164 7.62 -8.48 -4.35
CA LEU A 164 6.77 -8.50 -3.15
C LEU A 164 7.22 -7.47 -2.09
N TRP A 165 8.52 -7.26 -1.94
CA TRP A 165 9.07 -6.23 -1.05
C TRP A 165 8.73 -4.82 -1.55
N TRP A 166 8.81 -4.57 -2.85
CA TRP A 166 8.41 -3.29 -3.43
C TRP A 166 6.95 -2.97 -3.14
N TRP A 167 6.06 -3.96 -3.27
CA TRP A 167 4.67 -3.82 -2.87
C TRP A 167 4.52 -3.48 -1.38
N ASP A 168 5.26 -4.15 -0.49
CA ASP A 168 5.26 -3.86 0.95
C ASP A 168 5.69 -2.42 1.26
N VAL A 169 6.71 -1.91 0.54
CA VAL A 169 7.20 -0.53 0.66
C VAL A 169 6.13 0.46 0.26
N VAL A 170 5.48 0.25 -0.89
CA VAL A 170 4.41 1.14 -1.38
C VAL A 170 3.23 1.17 -0.40
N LEU A 171 2.81 0.02 0.12
CA LEU A 171 1.76 -0.05 1.14
C LEU A 171 2.13 0.70 2.42
N THR A 172 3.38 0.56 2.87
CA THR A 172 3.87 1.23 4.08
C THR A 172 3.89 2.75 3.88
N LEU A 173 4.33 3.21 2.72
CA LEU A 173 4.36 4.63 2.37
C LEU A 173 2.95 5.23 2.32
N ASP A 174 2.00 4.55 1.69
CA ASP A 174 0.62 5.03 1.62
C ASP A 174 -0.04 5.10 3.00
N ARG A 175 0.23 4.12 3.87
CA ARG A 175 -0.23 4.15 5.28
C ARG A 175 0.39 5.32 6.04
N ALA A 176 1.69 5.58 5.84
CA ALA A 176 2.39 6.70 6.47
C ALA A 176 1.80 8.05 6.04
N ARG A 177 1.56 8.24 4.73
CA ARG A 177 0.91 9.45 4.19
C ARG A 177 -0.49 9.65 4.74
N ALA A 178 -1.28 8.58 4.84
CA ALA A 178 -2.62 8.66 5.43
C ALA A 178 -2.57 9.02 6.92
N ALA A 179 -1.59 8.51 7.67
CA ALA A 179 -1.37 8.87 9.06
C ALA A 179 -0.91 10.33 9.21
N GLU A 180 0.01 10.79 8.37
CA GLU A 180 0.49 12.17 8.32
C GLU A 180 -0.65 13.15 8.03
N ALA A 181 -1.50 12.87 7.04
CA ALA A 181 -2.66 13.70 6.72
C ALA A 181 -3.64 13.81 7.91
N ARG A 182 -3.86 12.70 8.64
CA ARG A 182 -4.70 12.70 9.85
C ARG A 182 -4.07 13.49 11.00
N LEU A 183 -2.75 13.39 11.15
CA LEU A 183 -2.02 14.13 12.17
C LEU A 183 -2.08 15.63 11.87
N ALA A 184 -1.80 16.03 10.63
CA ALA A 184 -1.89 17.42 10.19
C ALA A 184 -3.30 18.00 10.42
N ALA A 185 -4.35 17.25 10.05
CA ALA A 185 -5.73 17.68 10.33
C ALA A 185 -6.04 17.81 11.83
N THR A 186 -5.44 16.97 12.68
CA THR A 186 -5.63 17.04 14.13
C THR A 186 -4.87 18.20 14.75
N GLN A 187 -3.62 18.42 14.32
CA GLN A 187 -2.82 19.57 14.74
C GLN A 187 -3.50 20.89 14.38
N GLU A 188 -4.09 20.95 13.19
CA GLU A 188 -4.85 22.13 12.77
C GLU A 188 -6.07 22.35 13.68
N ARG A 189 -6.84 21.31 14.00
CA ARG A 189 -7.96 21.42 14.95
C ARG A 189 -7.51 21.90 16.34
N LEU A 190 -6.35 21.47 16.82
CA LEU A 190 -5.80 21.90 18.10
C LEU A 190 -5.38 23.39 18.06
N ARG A 191 -4.73 23.80 16.96
CA ARG A 191 -4.38 25.21 16.72
C ARG A 191 -5.63 26.08 16.75
N VAL A 192 -6.67 25.69 16.02
CA VAL A 192 -7.97 26.38 16.02
C VAL A 192 -8.59 26.46 17.41
N ALA A 193 -8.58 25.36 18.17
CA ALA A 193 -9.11 25.37 19.53
C ALA A 193 -8.34 26.34 20.45
N THR A 194 -7.03 26.44 20.26
CA THR A 194 -6.17 27.38 21.00
C THR A 194 -6.50 28.83 20.61
N ASP A 195 -6.59 29.14 19.31
CA ASP A 195 -6.96 30.48 18.83
C ASP A 195 -8.34 30.93 19.37
N VAL A 196 -9.30 30.01 19.43
CA VAL A 196 -10.62 30.27 20.04
C VAL A 196 -10.49 30.55 21.54
N HIS A 197 -9.70 29.76 22.26
CA HIS A 197 -9.50 29.92 23.69
C HIS A 197 -8.81 31.25 24.03
N ASP A 198 -7.78 31.62 23.28
CA ASP A 198 -7.03 32.85 23.50
C ASP A 198 -7.89 34.10 23.26
N LEU A 199 -8.69 34.09 22.18
CA LEU A 199 -9.66 35.14 21.90
C LEU A 199 -10.66 35.30 23.05
N GLN A 200 -11.23 34.18 23.53
CA GLN A 200 -12.19 34.19 24.63
C GLN A 200 -11.54 34.65 25.94
N GLY A 201 -10.35 34.14 26.26
CA GLY A 201 -9.63 34.45 27.49
C GLY A 201 -9.32 35.94 27.61
N HIS A 202 -8.88 36.57 26.53
CA HIS A 202 -8.59 38.01 26.52
C HIS A 202 -9.84 38.85 26.81
N HIS A 203 -10.95 38.59 26.09
CA HIS A 203 -12.18 39.34 26.31
C HIS A 203 -12.76 39.13 27.71
N LEU A 204 -12.72 37.90 28.24
CA LEU A 204 -13.19 37.61 29.59
C LEU A 204 -12.39 38.37 30.67
N GLN A 205 -11.08 38.51 30.51
CA GLN A 205 -10.26 39.33 31.42
C GLN A 205 -10.63 40.82 31.37
N VAL A 206 -10.84 41.38 30.16
CA VAL A 206 -11.25 42.78 29.99
C VAL A 206 -12.62 43.03 30.62
N ILE A 207 -13.59 42.14 30.37
CA ILE A 207 -14.95 42.22 30.95
C ILE A 207 -14.88 42.15 32.48
N ALA A 208 -14.09 41.22 33.03
CA ALA A 208 -13.93 41.09 34.48
C ALA A 208 -13.37 42.39 35.10
N LEU A 209 -12.36 43.00 34.48
CA LEU A 209 -11.76 44.25 34.95
C LEU A 209 -12.75 45.44 34.86
N GLN A 210 -13.53 45.52 33.78
CA GLN A 210 -14.57 46.56 33.61
C GLN A 210 -15.69 46.41 34.65
N LEU A 211 -16.12 45.19 34.94
CA LEU A 211 -17.13 44.92 35.96
C LEU A 211 -16.61 45.19 37.38
N GLU A 212 -15.35 44.85 37.68
CA GLU A 212 -14.71 45.19 38.95
C GLU A 212 -14.62 46.71 39.14
N LEU A 213 -14.26 47.45 38.08
CA LEU A 213 -14.23 48.92 38.13
C LEU A 213 -15.64 49.51 38.28
N ALA A 214 -16.65 48.94 37.62
CA ALA A 214 -18.04 49.36 37.80
C ALA A 214 -18.46 49.21 39.28
N GLU A 215 -18.19 48.05 39.89
CA GLU A 215 -18.52 47.77 41.29
C GLU A 215 -17.86 48.78 42.25
N ARG A 216 -16.58 49.11 42.02
CA ARG A 216 -15.87 50.12 42.81
C ARG A 216 -16.47 51.53 42.68
N LEU A 217 -17.03 51.88 41.52
CA LEU A 217 -17.57 53.22 41.24
C LEU A 217 -19.05 53.39 41.63
N MET A 218 -19.80 52.31 41.88
CA MET A 218 -21.26 52.34 42.12
C MET A 218 -21.71 53.38 43.16
N THR A 219 -20.90 53.63 44.19
CA THR A 219 -21.26 54.54 45.29
C THR A 219 -20.69 55.94 45.11
N SER A 220 -19.48 56.05 44.55
CA SER A 220 -18.75 57.32 44.42
C SER A 220 -19.05 58.09 43.14
N ASP A 221 -19.29 57.37 42.03
CA ASP A 221 -19.61 57.94 40.72
C ASP A 221 -20.54 56.98 39.94
N PRO A 222 -21.86 57.07 40.15
CA PRO A 222 -22.84 56.19 39.52
C PRO A 222 -22.85 56.30 37.99
N GLU A 223 -22.52 57.47 37.44
CA GLU A 223 -22.53 57.69 35.99
C GLU A 223 -21.34 56.98 35.33
N ALA A 224 -20.14 57.09 35.92
CA ALA A 224 -18.96 56.35 35.49
C ALA A 224 -19.13 54.83 35.67
N SER A 225 -19.76 54.39 36.78
CA SER A 225 -20.13 52.98 36.97
C SER A 225 -20.99 52.45 35.83
N LEU A 226 -22.03 53.20 35.44
CA LEU A 226 -22.94 52.80 34.38
C LEU A 226 -22.27 52.79 33.00
N ALA A 227 -21.29 53.67 32.78
CA ALA A 227 -20.44 53.64 31.59
C ALA A 227 -19.58 52.35 31.51
N GLN A 228 -19.00 51.89 32.62
CA GLN A 228 -18.25 50.64 32.67
C GLN A 228 -19.12 49.40 32.39
N VAL A 229 -20.36 49.38 32.91
CA VAL A 229 -21.31 48.30 32.57
C VAL A 229 -21.65 48.29 31.08
N ARG A 230 -21.82 49.45 30.45
CA ARG A 230 -22.03 49.54 28.99
C ARG A 230 -20.80 49.09 28.21
N ALA A 231 -19.59 49.42 28.67
CA ALA A 231 -18.35 48.98 28.07
C ALA A 231 -18.20 47.45 28.14
N ALA A 232 -18.49 46.84 29.31
CA ALA A 232 -18.52 45.39 29.48
C ALA A 232 -19.51 44.71 28.53
N ARG A 233 -20.70 45.30 28.34
CA ARG A 233 -21.67 44.79 27.36
C ARG A 233 -21.15 44.84 25.92
N SER A 234 -20.49 45.93 25.52
CA SER A 234 -19.83 46.03 24.21
C SER A 234 -18.76 44.95 24.04
N SER A 235 -17.91 44.76 25.05
CA SER A 235 -16.85 43.75 25.01
C SER A 235 -17.40 42.31 24.94
N VAL A 236 -18.56 42.03 25.55
CA VAL A 236 -19.27 40.75 25.38
C VAL A 236 -19.74 40.56 23.94
N ASP A 237 -20.35 41.59 23.34
CA ASP A 237 -20.85 41.51 21.97
C ASP A 237 -19.68 41.37 20.96
N GLU A 238 -18.57 42.07 21.18
CA GLU A 238 -17.33 41.92 20.42
C GLU A 238 -16.74 40.51 20.54
N ALA A 239 -16.67 39.94 21.75
CA ALA A 239 -16.20 38.56 21.96
C ALA A 239 -17.07 37.52 21.24
N ARG A 240 -18.40 37.72 21.27
CA ARG A 240 -19.36 36.85 20.56
C ARG A 240 -19.20 36.97 19.05
N GLN A 241 -19.03 38.19 18.53
CA GLN A 241 -18.80 38.45 17.11
C GLN A 241 -17.48 37.81 16.67
N GLY A 242 -16.39 38.04 17.40
CA GLY A 242 -15.08 37.47 17.09
C GLY A 242 -15.07 35.94 17.11
N THR A 243 -15.76 35.32 18.06
CA THR A 243 -15.91 33.85 18.09
C THR A 243 -16.73 33.35 16.89
N ARG A 244 -17.78 34.07 16.47
CA ARG A 244 -18.57 33.73 15.27
C ARG A 244 -17.76 33.86 13.99
N ASP A 245 -17.03 34.96 13.83
CA ASP A 245 -16.20 35.21 12.65
C ASP A 245 -15.09 34.15 12.52
N LEU A 246 -14.48 33.78 13.65
CA LEU A 246 -13.51 32.70 13.73
C LEU A 246 -14.14 31.36 13.35
N ALA A 247 -15.32 31.02 13.89
CA ALA A 247 -16.05 29.80 13.55
C ALA A 247 -16.47 29.75 12.06
N LEU A 248 -16.84 30.89 11.48
CA LEU A 248 -17.19 31.00 10.05
C LEU A 248 -15.98 30.80 9.14
N ARG A 249 -14.80 31.29 9.52
CA ARG A 249 -13.54 31.02 8.80
C ARG A 249 -13.17 29.53 8.76
N PHE A 250 -13.57 28.76 9.78
CA PHE A 250 -13.25 27.33 9.89
C PHE A 250 -14.34 26.39 9.38
N ARG A 251 -15.56 26.87 9.25
CA ARG A 251 -16.59 26.15 8.50
C ARG A 251 -16.28 26.35 7.01
N SER A 252 -15.34 25.57 6.48
CA SER A 252 -15.10 25.50 5.05
C SER A 252 -16.41 25.13 4.36
N VAL A 253 -17.05 26.11 3.72
CA VAL A 253 -18.10 25.83 2.75
C VAL A 253 -17.41 25.00 1.65
N PRO A 254 -17.94 23.83 1.26
CA PRO A 254 -17.35 23.07 0.18
C PRO A 254 -17.12 23.99 -1.02
N LEU A 255 -15.93 23.98 -1.62
CA LEU A 255 -15.60 24.85 -2.76
C LEU A 255 -16.66 24.80 -3.87
N ARG A 256 -17.34 23.65 -4.03
CA ARG A 256 -18.48 23.48 -4.93
C ARG A 256 -19.69 24.33 -4.54
N ASP A 257 -20.03 24.37 -3.27
CA ASP A 257 -21.14 25.16 -2.74
C ASP A 257 -20.82 26.65 -2.82
N GLU A 258 -19.55 27.02 -2.60
CA GLU A 258 -19.08 28.39 -2.70
C GLU A 258 -19.02 28.89 -4.16
N LEU A 259 -18.60 28.03 -5.09
CA LEU A 259 -18.66 28.28 -6.54
C LEU A 259 -20.10 28.38 -7.04
N ALA A 260 -21.00 27.50 -6.58
CA ALA A 260 -22.41 27.57 -6.93
C ALA A 260 -23.01 28.92 -6.47
N ASN A 261 -22.74 29.31 -5.22
CA ASN A 261 -23.21 30.58 -4.68
C ASN A 261 -22.63 31.80 -5.43
N ALA A 262 -21.35 31.75 -5.83
CA ALA A 262 -20.72 32.80 -6.64
C ALA A 262 -21.34 32.91 -8.05
N VAL A 263 -21.65 31.78 -8.70
CA VAL A 263 -22.34 31.74 -9.99
C VAL A 263 -23.74 32.33 -9.87
N ASP A 264 -24.48 32.01 -8.81
CA ASP A 264 -25.82 32.53 -8.56
C ASP A 264 -25.82 34.05 -8.32
N LEU A 265 -24.84 34.58 -7.58
CA LEU A 265 -24.66 36.02 -7.38
C LEU A 265 -24.33 36.76 -8.68
N LEU A 266 -23.47 36.20 -9.54
CA LEU A 266 -23.12 36.79 -10.83
C LEU A 266 -24.34 36.81 -11.78
N ARG A 267 -25.14 35.75 -11.78
CA ARG A 267 -26.39 35.69 -12.56
C ARG A 267 -27.42 36.69 -12.06
N ALA A 268 -27.55 36.85 -10.74
CA ALA A 268 -28.42 37.87 -10.16
C ALA A 268 -28.00 39.30 -10.53
N ALA A 269 -26.70 39.53 -10.77
CA ALA A 269 -26.16 40.79 -11.29
C ALA A 269 -26.27 40.94 -12.83
N GLY A 270 -26.90 39.99 -13.53
CA GLY A 270 -27.08 40.01 -14.98
C GLY A 270 -25.86 39.52 -15.78
N VAL A 271 -24.87 38.92 -15.12
CA VAL A 271 -23.66 38.37 -15.77
C VAL A 271 -23.86 36.88 -16.02
N ALA A 272 -23.68 36.44 -17.27
CA ALA A 272 -23.67 35.01 -17.59
C ALA A 272 -22.41 34.36 -17.01
N ALA A 273 -22.59 33.40 -16.10
CA ALA A 273 -21.50 32.68 -15.44
C ALA A 273 -21.76 31.17 -15.40
N GLU A 274 -20.69 30.40 -15.60
CA GLU A 274 -20.61 28.93 -15.44
C GLU A 274 -19.30 28.56 -14.75
N ALA A 275 -19.33 27.49 -13.96
CA ALA A 275 -18.15 26.97 -13.26
C ALA A 275 -18.09 25.45 -13.32
N THR A 276 -16.91 24.91 -13.57
CA THR A 276 -16.60 23.48 -13.58
C THR A 276 -15.51 23.16 -12.56
N VAL A 277 -15.73 22.12 -11.74
CA VAL A 277 -14.76 21.64 -10.75
C VAL A 277 -14.28 20.26 -11.18
N ASP A 278 -13.09 20.22 -11.78
CA ASP A 278 -12.39 18.97 -12.08
C ASP A 278 -11.94 18.27 -10.79
N ARG A 279 -11.96 16.94 -10.84
CA ARG A 279 -11.87 16.05 -9.68
C ARG A 279 -10.44 15.77 -9.26
#